data_AF-A0AAD6KUK7-F1
#
_entry.id   AF-A0AAD6KUK7-F1
#
_cell.length_a   1.000
_cell.length_b   1.000
_cell.length_c   1.000
_cell.angle_alpha   90.00
_cell.angle_beta   90.00
_cell.angle_gamma   90.00
#
_symmetry.space_group_name_H-M   'P 1'
#
loop_
_entity.id
_entity.type
_entity.pdbx_description
1 polymer ?
#
loop_
_entity_poly.entity_id
_entity_poly.type
_entity_poly.pdbx_seq_one_letter_code
_entity_poly.pdbx_strand_id
1 'polypeptide(L)' 'MAPTHAMQVYFWRGRVALVTGGDSGIGRSVCYHSTLEGAISIAAGLGFDKNFQGVADQVVSEHGRIDTG' A
#
# COMPACT_ATOMS: atom_id res chain seq x y z
N MET A 1 -10.92 27.91 -12.91
CA MET A 1 -9.61 27.49 -13.46
C MET A 1 -9.12 26.37 -12.54
N ALA A 2 -9.23 25.11 -12.96
CA ALA A 2 -8.77 23.96 -12.15
C ALA A 2 -7.24 23.83 -12.31
N PRO A 3 -6.49 23.43 -11.26
CA PRO A 3 -5.04 23.31 -11.38
C PRO A 3 -4.69 22.16 -12.34
N THR A 4 -3.78 22.45 -13.28
CA THR A 4 -3.17 21.50 -14.19
C THR A 4 -2.36 20.46 -13.42
N HIS A 5 -2.62 19.18 -13.70
CA HIS A 5 -2.01 17.96 -13.17
C HIS A 5 -0.53 18.14 -12.74
N ALA A 6 -0.31 18.38 -11.45
CA ALA A 6 0.99 18.17 -10.84
C ALA A 6 1.23 16.66 -10.78
N MET A 7 2.20 16.17 -11.52
CA MET A 7 2.75 14.83 -11.33
C MET A 7 3.32 14.77 -9.90
N GLN A 8 2.55 14.21 -8.97
CA GLN A 8 3.00 13.97 -7.60
C GLN A 8 4.10 12.91 -7.65
N VAL A 9 5.33 13.30 -7.35
CA VAL A 9 6.43 12.36 -7.14
C VAL A 9 6.26 11.79 -5.73
N TYR A 10 5.61 10.63 -5.62
CA TYR A 10 5.38 9.98 -4.33
C TYR A 10 6.70 9.40 -3.79
N PHE A 11 7.15 9.90 -2.63
CA PHE A 11 8.34 9.40 -1.95
C PHE A 11 7.96 8.30 -0.96
N TRP A 12 8.32 7.05 -1.24
CA TRP A 12 7.87 5.87 -0.49
C TRP A 12 8.50 5.69 0.89
N ARG A 13 9.66 6.29 1.17
CA ARG A 13 10.32 6.12 2.47
C ARG A 13 9.40 6.52 3.62
N GLY A 14 9.22 5.59 4.57
CA GLY A 14 8.43 5.79 5.78
C GLY A 14 6.91 5.82 5.54
N ARG A 15 6.44 5.45 4.34
CA ARG A 15 5.02 5.29 4.02
C ARG A 15 4.58 3.84 4.17
N VAL A 16 3.28 3.63 4.40
CA VAL A 16 2.69 2.30 4.45
C VAL A 16 1.89 2.03 3.19
N ALA A 17 2.23 0.95 2.49
CA ALA A 17 1.55 0.49 1.29
C ALA A 17 0.79 -0.81 1.61
N LEU A 18 -0.55 -0.78 1.53
CA LEU A 18 -1.38 -1.98 1.64
C LEU A 18 -1.63 -2.56 0.24
N VAL A 19 -1.14 -3.77 -0.03
CA VAL A 19 -1.18 -4.40 -1.35
C VAL A 19 -2.03 -5.67 -1.31
N THR A 20 -3.20 -5.65 -1.95
CA THR A 20 -4.03 -6.85 -2.13
C THR A 20 -3.46 -7.73 -3.25
N GLY A 21 -3.47 -9.06 -3.07
CA GLY A 21 -2.78 -9.99 -3.98
C GLY A 21 -1.25 -9.86 -3.94
N GLY A 22 -0.68 -9.32 -2.85
CA GLY A 22 0.75 -9.07 -2.70
C GLY A 22 1.64 -10.33 -2.61
N ASP A 23 1.04 -11.51 -2.58
CA ASP A 23 1.72 -12.81 -2.47
C ASP A 23 2.22 -13.35 -3.82
N SER A 24 1.67 -12.87 -4.93
CA SER A 24 1.91 -13.43 -6.26
C SER A 24 1.92 -12.38 -7.38
N GLY A 25 2.41 -12.79 -8.55
CA GLY A 25 2.37 -12.02 -9.80
C GLY A 25 2.79 -10.55 -9.65
N ILE A 26 1.92 -9.66 -10.12
CA ILE A 26 2.13 -8.21 -10.10
C ILE A 26 2.18 -7.67 -8.67
N GLY A 27 1.28 -8.11 -7.78
CA GLY A 27 1.22 -7.62 -6.40
C GLY A 27 2.52 -7.86 -5.64
N ARG A 28 3.15 -9.02 -5.84
CA ARG A 28 4.48 -9.30 -5.26
C ARG A 28 5.56 -8.35 -5.77
N SER A 29 5.54 -8.04 -7.08
CA SER A 29 6.51 -7.11 -7.66
C SER A 29 6.32 -5.69 -7.11
N VAL A 30 5.08 -5.28 -6.86
CA VAL A 30 4.74 -3.99 -6.23
C VAL A 30 5.31 -3.94 -4.82
N CYS A 31 5.01 -4.93 -3.96
CA CYS A 31 5.57 -5.02 -2.60
C CYS A 31 7.11 -4.96 -2.59
N TYR A 32 7.75 -5.64 -3.54
CA TYR A 32 9.21 -5.66 -3.62
C TYR A 32 9.79 -4.28 -3.95
N HIS A 33 9.28 -3.62 -5.00
CA HIS A 33 9.80 -2.31 -5.42
C HIS A 33 9.48 -1.21 -4.41
N SER A 34 8.26 -1.17 -3.84
CA SER A 34 7.91 -0.19 -2.81
C SER A 34 8.80 -0.31 -1.57
N THR A 35 9.17 -1.54 -1.18
CA THR A 35 10.08 -1.79 -0.07
C THR A 35 11.51 -1.34 -0.40
N LEU A 36 12.00 -1.55 -1.63
CA LEU A 36 13.29 -1.00 -2.09
C LEU A 36 13.32 0.54 -2.03
N GLU A 37 12.19 1.17 -2.30
CA GLU A 37 12.02 2.63 -2.20
C GLU A 37 11.78 3.11 -0.76
N GLY A 38 11.70 2.18 0.20
CA GLY A 38 11.67 2.40 1.65
C GLY A 38 10.28 2.46 2.29
N ALA A 39 9.24 2.00 1.59
CA ALA A 39 7.93 1.80 2.20
C ALA A 39 7.92 0.58 3.14
N ILE A 40 6.97 0.60 4.06
CA ILE A 40 6.51 -0.57 4.80
C ILE A 40 5.37 -1.18 3.97
N SER A 41 5.63 -2.32 3.33
CA SER A 41 4.65 -2.96 2.43
C SER A 41 3.92 -4.09 3.16
N ILE A 42 2.59 -4.06 3.15
CA ILE A 42 1.72 -5.05 3.79
C ILE A 42 0.97 -5.81 2.70
N ALA A 43 1.32 -7.08 2.49
CA ALA A 43 0.66 -7.94 1.53
C ALA A 43 -0.61 -8.57 2.15
N ALA A 44 -1.76 -8.32 1.54
CA ALA A 44 -3.04 -8.92 1.93
C ALA A 44 -3.52 -9.90 0.84
N GLY A 45 -3.86 -11.14 1.21
CA GLY A 45 -4.33 -12.17 0.29
C GLY A 45 -5.75 -12.66 0.61
N LEU A 46 -6.41 -13.27 -0.37
CA LEU A 46 -7.77 -13.84 -0.24
C LEU A 46 -7.86 -14.99 0.79
N GLY A 47 -6.72 -15.55 1.21
CA GLY A 47 -6.64 -16.63 2.21
C GLY A 47 -6.75 -16.17 3.67
N PHE A 48 -6.82 -14.87 3.94
CA PHE A 48 -7.12 -14.35 5.28
C PHE A 48 -8.62 -14.02 5.35
N ASP A 49 -9.34 -14.79 6.17
CA ASP A 49 -10.80 -14.76 6.28
C ASP A 49 -11.38 -13.33 6.39
N LYS A 50 -12.13 -12.96 5.34
CA LYS A 50 -13.29 -12.07 5.29
C LYS A 50 -13.32 -10.90 6.29
N ASN A 51 -12.52 -9.85 6.03
CA ASN A 51 -13.01 -8.47 5.89
C ASN A 51 -11.84 -7.58 5.44
N PHE A 52 -11.73 -7.27 4.15
CA PHE A 52 -10.66 -6.38 3.64
C PHE A 52 -10.65 -5.02 4.36
N GLN A 53 -11.82 -4.55 4.79
CA GLN A 53 -11.96 -3.33 5.57
C GLN A 53 -11.31 -3.46 6.95
N GLY A 54 -11.43 -4.61 7.63
CA GLY A 54 -10.80 -4.83 8.93
C GLY A 54 -9.27 -4.85 8.87
N VAL A 55 -8.69 -5.38 7.78
CA VAL A 55 -7.23 -5.33 7.57
C VAL A 55 -6.78 -3.88 7.35
N ALA A 56 -7.49 -3.12 6.51
CA ALA A 56 -7.19 -1.72 6.30
C ALA A 56 -7.34 -0.90 7.60
N ASP A 57 -8.40 -1.13 8.37
CA ASP A 57 -8.66 -0.46 9.65
C ASP A 57 -7.57 -0.81 10.69
N GLN A 58 -7.11 -2.05 10.74
CA GLN A 58 -6.00 -2.46 11.60
C GLN A 58 -4.68 -1.82 11.18
N VAL A 59 -4.38 -1.79 9.89
CA VAL A 59 -3.18 -1.12 9.38
C VAL A 59 -3.22 0.38 9.67
N VAL A 60 -4.38 1.02 9.52
CA VAL A 60 -4.56 2.43 9.87
C VAL A 60 -4.44 2.64 11.39
N SER A 61 -4.96 1.73 12.23
CA SER A 61 -4.85 1.86 13.68
C SER A 61 -3.40 1.68 14.18
N GLU A 62 -2.62 0.80 13.54
CA GLU A 62 -1.23 0.52 13.90
C GLU A 62 -0.22 1.51 13.29
N HIS A 63 -0.49 1.99 12.07
CA HIS A 63 0.46 2.79 11.27
C HIS A 63 -0.03 4.20 10.92
N GLY A 64 -1.23 4.57 11.35
CA GLY A 64 -1.80 5.92 11.24
C GLY A 64 -2.44 6.23 9.89
N ARG A 65 -1.84 5.81 8.77
CA ARG A 65 -2.41 6.01 7.42
C ARG A 65 -1.88 5.02 6.41
N ILE A 66 -2.69 4.70 5.40
CA ILE A 66 -2.28 3.98 4.19
C ILE A 66 -2.07 5.01 3.09
N ASP A 67 -0.94 4.94 2.41
CA ASP A 67 -0.68 5.73 1.21
C ASP A 67 -1.22 4.99 -0.02
N THR A 68 -2.06 5.67 -0.79
CA THR A 68 -2.47 5.23 -2.13
C THR A 68 -1.68 6.05 -3.14
N GLY A 69 -0.87 5.38 -3.97
CA GLY A 69 -0.14 6.00 -5.09
C GLY A 69 -1.06 6.47 -6.21
#